data_AF-A0A0L6TXE6-F1
#
_entry.id   AF-A0A0L6TXE6-F1
#
_cell.length_a   1.000
_cell.length_b   1.000
_cell.length_c   1.000
_cell.angle_alpha   90.00
_cell.angle_beta   90.00
_cell.angle_gamma   90.00
#
_symmetry.space_group_name_H-M   'P 1'
#
loop_
_entity.id
_entity.type
_entity.pdbx_description
1 polymer ?
#
loop_
_entity_poly.entity_id
_entity_poly.type
_entity_poly.pdbx_seq_one_letter_code
_entity_poly.pdbx_strand_id
1 'polypeptide(L)'
;MREEILKLRDTAYWESVWDKSKTYRDRSGSDGPAHSVELWEKRADKFKSNVKGDRGKKRTDEVISWLEYQGVCLERLKILDIGAGPGVFSFAFAEKNAEVTALEPTTAMSSFIKESNPE
;
A
#
# COMPACT_ATOMS: atom_id res chain seq x y z
N MET A 1 -16.88 -24.86 -6.05
CA MET A 1 -17.30 -23.46 -6.32
C MET A 1 -17.85 -22.73 -5.08
N ARG A 2 -19.03 -23.07 -4.50
CA ARG A 2 -19.54 -22.36 -3.29
C ARG A 2 -18.62 -22.50 -2.07
N GLU A 3 -18.15 -23.71 -1.79
CA GLU A 3 -17.21 -23.98 -0.69
C GLU A 3 -15.85 -23.29 -0.85
N GLU A 4 -15.37 -23.13 -2.08
CA GLU A 4 -14.10 -22.45 -2.35
C GLU A 4 -14.20 -20.93 -2.11
N ILE A 5 -15.34 -20.32 -2.46
CA ILE A 5 -15.59 -18.90 -2.19
C ILE A 5 -15.72 -18.64 -0.68
N LEU A 6 -16.29 -19.59 0.08
CA LEU A 6 -16.39 -19.47 1.53
C LEU A 6 -15.02 -19.47 2.21
N LYS A 7 -14.07 -20.29 1.72
CA LYS A 7 -12.68 -20.28 2.20
C LYS A 7 -11.98 -18.93 2.01
N LEU A 8 -12.29 -18.20 0.94
CA LEU A 8 -11.71 -16.86 0.71
C LEU A 8 -12.20 -15.81 1.71
N ARG A 9 -13.24 -16.09 2.49
CA ARG A 9 -13.73 -15.21 3.57
C ARG A 9 -13.14 -15.54 4.94
N ASP A 10 -12.42 -16.64 5.06
CA ASP A 10 -11.80 -17.07 6.30
C ASP A 10 -10.44 -16.38 6.47
N THR A 11 -10.28 -15.63 7.56
CA THR A 11 -9.02 -14.95 7.89
C THR A 11 -7.90 -15.94 8.17
N ALA A 12 -8.19 -17.06 8.85
CA ALA A 12 -7.19 -18.08 9.18
C ALA A 12 -6.65 -18.77 7.91
N TYR A 13 -7.49 -18.91 6.88
CA TYR A 13 -7.05 -19.40 5.58
C TYR A 13 -5.99 -18.48 4.98
N TRP A 14 -6.26 -17.17 4.90
CA TRP A 14 -5.32 -16.20 4.34
C TRP A 14 -4.05 -16.04 5.18
N GLU A 15 -4.15 -16.09 6.52
CA GLU A 15 -2.98 -16.12 7.41
C GLU A 15 -2.08 -17.31 7.10
N SER A 16 -2.67 -18.51 6.96
CA SER A 16 -1.91 -19.72 6.64
C SER A 16 -1.25 -19.67 5.26
N VAL A 17 -1.93 -19.09 4.26
CA VAL A 17 -1.38 -18.90 2.91
C VAL A 17 -0.25 -17.88 2.94
N TRP A 18 -0.44 -16.79 3.69
CA TRP A 18 0.56 -15.75 3.85
C TRP A 18 1.82 -16.29 4.55
N ASP A 19 1.68 -17.03 5.64
CA ASP A 19 2.80 -17.67 6.36
C ASP A 19 3.58 -18.64 5.47
N LYS A 20 2.88 -19.47 4.69
CA LYS A 20 3.52 -20.35 3.70
C LYS A 20 4.24 -19.59 2.59
N SER A 21 3.79 -18.40 2.23
CA SER A 21 4.47 -17.58 1.22
C SER A 21 5.77 -16.97 1.73
N LYS A 22 5.92 -16.78 3.05
CA LYS A 22 7.13 -16.19 3.67
C LYS A 22 8.36 -17.08 3.49
N THR A 23 8.18 -18.40 3.39
CA THR A 23 9.29 -19.36 3.22
C THR A 23 10.01 -19.24 1.88
N TYR A 24 9.47 -18.49 0.91
CA TYR A 24 10.11 -18.27 -0.39
C TYR A 24 11.11 -17.10 -0.42
N ARG A 25 11.25 -16.32 0.67
CA ARG A 25 12.02 -15.06 0.66
C ARG A 25 13.17 -14.96 1.65
N ASP A 26 13.56 -16.06 2.31
CA ASP A 26 14.80 -16.09 3.10
C ASP A 26 16.03 -16.02 2.18
N ARG A 27 16.37 -14.79 1.78
CA ARG A 27 17.67 -14.47 1.20
C ARG A 27 18.58 -14.04 2.35
N SER A 28 19.66 -14.80 2.57
CA SER A 28 20.74 -14.43 3.48
C SER A 28 21.22 -13.01 3.18
N GLY A 29 21.14 -12.11 4.18
CA GLY A 29 21.58 -10.71 4.08
C GLY A 29 20.47 -9.65 4.00
N SER A 30 19.19 -10.00 4.15
CA SER A 30 18.11 -9.01 4.34
C SER A 30 18.10 -8.47 5.78
N ASP A 31 17.72 -7.19 5.95
CA ASP A 31 17.65 -6.43 7.22
C ASP A 31 16.63 -6.98 8.26
N GLY A 32 16.59 -8.29 8.49
CA GLY A 32 15.53 -8.97 9.24
C GLY A 32 14.27 -9.22 8.39
N PRO A 33 13.18 -9.69 9.01
CA PRO A 33 11.94 -9.94 8.29
C PRO A 33 11.47 -8.62 7.67
N ALA A 34 11.24 -8.61 6.36
CA ALA A 34 10.69 -7.45 5.63
C ALA A 34 9.29 -7.01 6.12
N HIS A 35 8.79 -7.66 7.17
CA HIS A 35 7.47 -7.55 7.76
C HIS A 35 7.49 -6.84 9.13
N SER A 36 8.66 -6.49 9.68
CA SER A 36 8.69 -5.79 10.97
C SER A 36 8.35 -4.32 10.81
N VAL A 37 7.38 -3.85 11.59
CA VAL A 37 6.98 -2.43 11.65
C VAL A 37 8.20 -1.57 11.99
N GLU A 38 9.03 -2.01 12.94
CA GLU A 38 10.26 -1.33 13.36
C GLU A 38 11.26 -1.06 12.22
N LEU A 39 11.38 -1.99 11.26
CA LEU A 39 12.26 -1.81 10.10
C LEU A 39 11.73 -0.73 9.17
N TRP A 40 10.40 -0.70 8.97
CA TRP A 40 9.75 0.32 8.15
C TRP A 40 9.74 1.69 8.83
N GLU A 41 9.65 1.74 10.16
CA GLU A 41 9.83 2.95 10.98
C GLU A 41 11.18 3.61 10.69
N LYS A 42 12.26 2.83 10.76
CA LYS A 42 13.62 3.32 10.48
C LYS A 42 13.83 3.74 9.03
N ARG A 43 12.99 3.26 8.11
CA ARG A 43 13.08 3.59 6.69
C ARG A 43 12.26 4.83 6.32
N ALA A 44 11.34 5.28 7.17
CA ALA A 44 10.43 6.39 6.88
C ALA A 44 11.14 7.65 6.35
N ASP A 45 12.28 8.02 6.95
CA ASP A 45 13.06 9.18 6.52
C ASP A 45 13.54 9.08 5.06
N LYS A 46 13.89 7.87 4.58
CA LYS A 46 14.29 7.64 3.19
C LYS A 46 13.13 7.74 2.22
N PHE A 47 11.90 7.53 2.69
CA PHE A 47 10.69 7.58 1.87
C PHE A 47 10.14 9.00 1.76
N LYS A 48 10.47 9.90 2.69
CA LYS A 48 10.07 11.32 2.68
C LYS A 48 10.39 12.03 1.36
N SER A 49 11.56 11.78 0.76
CA SER A 49 11.98 12.40 -0.50
C SER A 49 11.31 11.79 -1.74
N ASN A 50 10.75 10.58 -1.63
CA ASN A 50 10.13 9.89 -2.77
C ASN A 50 8.67 10.28 -2.99
N VAL A 51 7.98 10.80 -1.97
CA VAL A 51 6.55 11.20 -2.06
C VAL A 51 6.32 12.32 -3.06
N LYS A 52 7.20 13.33 -3.03
CA LYS A 52 7.12 14.52 -3.88
C LYS A 52 8.13 14.51 -5.03
N GLY A 53 8.86 13.41 -5.20
CA GLY A 53 9.86 13.29 -6.25
C GLY A 53 9.26 12.80 -7.57
N ASP A 54 9.86 13.21 -8.68
CA ASP A 54 9.43 12.85 -10.05
C ASP A 54 9.28 11.34 -10.26
N ARG A 55 10.11 10.54 -9.58
CA ARG A 55 10.06 9.07 -9.67
C ARG A 55 8.78 8.50 -9.05
N GLY A 56 8.34 9.04 -7.91
CA GLY A 56 7.10 8.62 -7.25
C GLY A 56 5.89 8.95 -8.12
N LYS A 57 5.85 10.18 -8.62
CA LYS A 57 4.80 10.66 -9.52
C LYS A 57 4.72 9.85 -10.81
N LYS A 58 5.85 9.61 -11.48
CA LYS A 58 5.88 8.78 -12.70
C LYS A 58 5.28 7.40 -12.47
N ARG A 59 5.61 6.76 -11.34
CA ARG A 59 5.09 5.43 -11.01
C ARG A 59 3.58 5.44 -10.76
N THR A 60 3.06 6.43 -10.05
CA THR A 60 1.62 6.54 -9.82
C THR A 60 0.86 6.83 -11.10
N ASP A 61 1.40 7.71 -11.96
CA ASP A 61 0.79 8.06 -13.24
C ASP A 61 0.69 6.84 -14.17
N GLU A 62 1.74 6.01 -14.26
CA GLU A 62 1.75 4.77 -15.05
C GLU A 62 0.67 3.78 -14.58
N VAL A 63 0.53 3.59 -13.27
CA VAL A 63 -0.48 2.68 -12.69
C VAL A 63 -1.89 3.21 -12.90
N ILE A 64 -2.12 4.50 -12.64
CA ILE A 64 -3.42 5.13 -12.85
C ILE A 64 -3.81 5.06 -14.32
N SER A 65 -2.90 5.39 -15.23
CA SER A 65 -3.13 5.31 -16.68
C SER A 65 -3.49 3.88 -17.10
N TRP A 66 -2.81 2.87 -16.54
CA TRP A 66 -3.13 1.48 -16.80
C TRP A 66 -4.52 1.09 -16.29
N LEU A 67 -4.90 1.49 -15.08
CA LEU A 67 -6.24 1.25 -14.52
C LEU A 67 -7.34 1.90 -15.37
N GLU A 68 -7.16 3.17 -15.74
CA GLU A 68 -8.07 3.91 -16.62
C GLU A 68 -8.18 3.22 -17.99
N TYR A 69 -7.06 2.74 -18.55
CA TYR A 69 -7.04 1.96 -19.80
C TYR A 69 -7.80 0.63 -19.69
N GLN A 70 -7.82 -0.01 -18.52
CA GLN A 70 -8.66 -1.18 -18.25
C GLN A 70 -10.15 -0.84 -18.04
N GLY A 71 -10.53 0.43 -18.13
CA GLY A 71 -11.92 0.90 -17.95
C GLY A 71 -12.30 1.20 -16.50
N VAL A 72 -11.34 1.31 -15.59
CA VAL A 72 -11.60 1.71 -14.20
C VAL A 72 -11.84 3.22 -14.15
N CYS A 73 -13.03 3.62 -13.70
CA CYS A 73 -13.34 5.02 -13.40
C CYS A 73 -12.98 5.30 -11.92
N LEU A 74 -12.00 6.17 -11.69
CA LEU A 74 -11.52 6.48 -10.34
C LEU A 74 -12.39 7.52 -9.61
N GLU A 75 -13.18 8.30 -10.33
CA GLU A 75 -14.04 9.32 -9.72
C GLU A 75 -15.04 8.69 -8.74
N ARG A 76 -15.03 9.16 -7.49
CA ARG A 76 -15.84 8.69 -6.36
C ARG A 76 -15.67 7.19 -6.04
N LEU A 77 -14.64 6.55 -6.60
CA LEU A 77 -14.34 5.16 -6.30
C LEU A 77 -13.82 5.05 -4.87
N LYS A 78 -14.35 4.10 -4.09
CA LYS A 78 -13.87 3.81 -2.75
C LYS A 78 -12.67 2.87 -2.81
N ILE A 79 -11.52 3.35 -2.32
CA ILE A 79 -10.23 2.64 -2.41
C ILE A 79 -9.69 2.41 -1.00
N LEU A 80 -9.26 1.17 -0.73
CA LEU A 80 -8.51 0.82 0.48
C LEU A 80 -7.04 0.60 0.11
N ASP A 81 -6.17 1.50 0.53
CA ASP A 81 -4.72 1.44 0.29
C ASP A 81 -4.02 0.79 1.49
N ILE A 82 -3.63 -0.48 1.37
CA ILE A 82 -3.01 -1.27 2.46
C ILE A 82 -1.49 -1.22 2.33
N GLY A 83 -0.81 -0.74 3.38
CA GLY A 83 0.61 -0.44 3.32
C GLY A 83 0.87 0.84 2.53
N ALA A 84 0.06 1.87 2.80
CA ALA A 84 0.08 3.15 2.08
C ALA A 84 1.44 3.87 2.18
N GLY A 85 2.28 3.50 3.15
CA GLY A 85 3.54 4.14 3.43
C GLY A 85 3.33 5.63 3.64
N PRO A 86 4.10 6.51 3.00
CA PRO A 86 3.94 7.95 3.16
C PRO A 86 2.81 8.53 2.29
N GLY A 87 1.98 7.70 1.65
CA GLY A 87 0.75 8.13 0.97
C GLY A 87 0.85 8.38 -0.54
N VAL A 88 1.92 7.98 -1.21
CA VAL A 88 2.14 8.34 -2.65
C VAL A 88 0.96 7.93 -3.54
N PHE A 89 0.47 6.70 -3.41
CA PHE A 89 -0.70 6.23 -4.16
C PHE A 89 -2.00 6.82 -3.60
N SER A 90 -2.13 6.88 -2.27
CA SER A 90 -3.30 7.48 -1.63
C SER A 90 -3.59 8.89 -2.15
N PHE A 91 -2.58 9.75 -2.22
CA PHE A 91 -2.73 11.11 -2.77
C PHE A 91 -3.02 11.10 -4.27
N ALA A 92 -2.30 10.30 -5.05
CA ALA A 92 -2.52 10.25 -6.50
C ALA A 92 -3.95 9.79 -6.86
N PHE A 93 -4.52 8.86 -6.10
CA PHE A 93 -5.92 8.46 -6.26
C PHE A 93 -6.89 9.55 -5.79
N ALA A 94 -6.61 10.22 -4.67
CA ALA A 94 -7.43 11.33 -4.19
C ALA A 94 -7.45 12.51 -5.18
N GLU A 95 -6.34 12.82 -5.84
CA GLU A 95 -6.26 13.82 -6.93
C GLU A 95 -7.16 13.46 -8.12
N LYS A 96 -7.48 12.18 -8.30
CA LYS A 96 -8.44 11.66 -9.29
C LYS A 96 -9.89 11.62 -8.76
N ASN A 97 -10.16 12.31 -7.65
CA ASN A 97 -11.46 12.41 -6.99
C ASN A 97 -11.97 11.07 -6.42
N ALA A 98 -11.07 10.15 -6.08
CA ALA A 98 -11.42 8.90 -5.38
C ALA A 98 -11.57 9.13 -3.88
N GLU A 99 -12.39 8.30 -3.22
CA GLU A 99 -12.53 8.25 -1.76
C GLU A 99 -11.54 7.21 -1.20
N VAL A 100 -10.40 7.68 -0.69
CA VAL A 100 -9.31 6.79 -0.28
C VAL A 100 -9.25 6.64 1.23
N THR A 101 -9.22 5.39 1.71
CA THR A 101 -8.86 5.02 3.08
C THR A 101 -7.49 4.37 3.07
N ALA A 102 -6.52 4.99 3.73
CA ALA A 102 -5.16 4.48 3.85
C ALA A 102 -4.97 3.70 5.16
N LEU A 103 -4.41 2.50 5.09
CA LEU A 103 -3.97 1.71 6.25
C LEU A 103 -2.44 1.62 6.24
N GLU A 104 -1.81 2.20 7.25
CA GLU A 104 -0.36 2.19 7.41
C GLU A 104 0.00 1.90 8.88
N PRO A 105 0.66 0.76 9.17
CA PRO A 105 1.00 0.39 10.56
C PRO A 105 2.12 1.24 11.17
N THR A 106 2.95 1.88 10.34
CA THR A 106 4.04 2.72 10.83
C THR A 106 3.54 4.11 11.22
N THR A 107 3.91 4.56 12.42
CA THR A 107 3.57 5.91 12.90
C THR A 107 4.31 6.98 12.09
N ALA A 108 5.58 6.74 11.80
CA ALA A 108 6.44 7.67 11.06
C ALA A 108 6.01 7.86 9.60
N MET A 109 5.44 6.84 8.94
CA MET A 109 4.92 7.04 7.58
C MET A 109 3.52 7.67 7.61
N SER A 110 2.64 7.22 8.52
CA SER A 110 1.28 7.74 8.61
C SER A 110 1.22 9.21 9.03
N SER A 111 2.22 9.74 9.74
CA SER A 111 2.32 11.18 10.02
C SER A 111 2.42 12.01 8.74
N PHE A 112 3.12 11.55 7.69
CA PHE A 112 3.18 12.27 6.41
C PHE A 112 1.81 12.35 5.72
N ILE A 113 1.00 11.30 5.86
CA ILE A 113 -0.36 11.26 5.32
C ILE A 113 -1.21 12.33 6.01
N LYS A 114 -1.17 12.36 7.35
CA LYS A 114 -1.93 13.31 8.18
C LYS A 114 -1.52 14.76 7.96
N GLU A 115 -0.21 15.04 7.89
CA GLU A 115 0.31 16.41 7.67
C GLU A 115 -0.09 16.98 6.30
N SER A 116 -0.22 16.13 5.29
CA SER A 116 -0.55 16.56 3.92
C SER A 116 -2.06 16.63 3.66
N ASN A 117 -2.87 16.13 4.58
CA ASN A 117 -4.33 16.24 4.58
C ASN A 117 -4.81 16.70 5.96
N PRO A 118 -4.54 17.96 6.35
CA PRO A 118 -5.08 18.50 7.59
C PRO A 118 -6.60 18.52 7.50
N GLU A 119 -7.27 17.89 8.46
CA GLU A 119 -8.73 17.88 8.58
C GLU A 119 -9.34 19.29 8.59
#